data_AF-A0A0G4LBL8-F1
#
_entry.id   AF-A0A0G4LBL8-F1
#
_cell.length_a   1.000
_cell.length_b   1.000
_cell.length_c   1.000
_cell.angle_alpha   90.00
_cell.angle_beta   90.00
_cell.angle_gamma   90.00
#
_symmetry.space_group_name_H-M   'P 1'
#
loop_
_entity.id
_entity.type
_entity.pdbx_description
1 polymer ?
#
loop_
_entity_poly.entity_id
_entity_poly.type
_entity_poly.pdbx_seq_one_letter_code
_entity_poly.pdbx_strand_id
1 'polypeptide(L)'
;MPSVLGKRKSRKAQEPAISEEEAQAIFRRHFEAQFAPLPETKKSKVAEPEAEEIKEDDAEVDSDWDGVSEDEAEKPIEVVDHTDSKPHDPTAGMTKRQLKAFM
;
A
#
# COMPACT_ATOMS: atom_id res chain seq x y z
N MET A 1 -48.47 16.14 -7.66
CA MET A 1 -47.62 14.94 -7.82
C MET A 1 -46.85 14.70 -6.53
N PRO A 2 -46.85 13.46 -6.00
CA PRO A 2 -46.52 13.14 -4.61
C PRO A 2 -45.02 13.27 -4.26
N SER A 3 -44.75 13.82 -3.07
CA SER A 3 -43.43 13.90 -2.45
C SER A 3 -43.18 12.68 -1.55
N VAL A 4 -42.16 11.85 -1.82
CA VAL A 4 -41.63 10.92 -0.80
C VAL A 4 -40.13 10.65 -1.06
N LEU A 5 -39.27 11.63 -0.81
CA LEU A 5 -37.85 11.32 -0.57
C LEU A 5 -37.77 10.64 0.79
N GLY A 6 -37.79 9.30 0.77
CA GLY A 6 -37.64 8.46 1.94
C GLY A 6 -36.41 8.86 2.75
N LYS A 7 -36.65 9.14 4.04
CA LYS A 7 -35.62 9.42 5.04
C LYS A 7 -34.73 8.18 5.16
N ARG A 8 -33.62 8.14 4.43
CA ARG A 8 -32.59 7.13 4.68
C ARG A 8 -31.98 7.46 6.04
N LYS A 9 -32.30 6.62 7.03
CA LYS A 9 -31.64 6.59 8.34
C LYS A 9 -30.14 6.52 8.06
N SER A 10 -29.40 7.57 8.41
CA SER A 10 -27.93 7.48 8.46
C SER A 10 -27.63 6.29 9.35
N ARG A 11 -27.01 5.26 8.77
CA ARG A 11 -26.51 4.13 9.52
C ARG A 11 -25.44 4.73 10.41
N LYS A 12 -25.81 4.98 11.68
CA LYS A 12 -24.92 5.51 12.70
C LYS A 12 -23.65 4.67 12.60
N ALA A 13 -22.55 5.28 12.19
CA ALA A 13 -21.26 4.61 12.20
C ALA A 13 -21.13 4.07 13.62
N GLN A 14 -21.16 2.74 13.74
CA GLN A 14 -20.91 2.08 15.00
C GLN A 14 -19.46 2.42 15.28
N GLU A 15 -19.24 3.42 16.12
CA GLU A 15 -17.90 3.72 16.63
C GLU A 15 -17.38 2.40 17.16
N PRO A 16 -16.30 1.89 16.58
CA PRO A 16 -15.86 0.58 16.95
C PRO A 16 -15.29 0.79 18.37
N ALA A 17 -15.97 0.22 19.37
CA ALA A 17 -15.55 0.28 20.78
C ALA A 17 -14.34 -0.63 21.02
N ILE A 18 -13.41 -0.63 20.06
CA ILE A 18 -12.16 -1.36 20.06
C ILE A 18 -11.10 -0.43 20.61
N SER A 19 -10.28 -0.96 21.51
CA SER A 19 -9.11 -0.26 21.99
C SER A 19 -8.14 -0.01 20.83
N GLU A 20 -7.25 0.98 20.98
CA GLU A 20 -6.22 1.27 19.98
C GLU A 20 -5.35 0.04 19.69
N GLU A 21 -5.07 -0.77 20.72
CA GLU A 21 -4.35 -2.04 20.61
C GLU A 21 -5.08 -3.05 19.71
N GLU A 22 -6.41 -3.15 19.84
CA GLU A 22 -7.23 -4.05 19.05
C GLU A 22 -7.32 -3.58 17.59
N ALA A 23 -7.42 -2.27 17.36
CA ALA A 23 -7.36 -1.71 16.01
C ALA A 23 -6.02 -2.02 15.32
N GLN A 24 -4.89 -1.85 16.01
CA GLN A 24 -3.57 -2.18 15.49
C GLN A 24 -3.43 -3.69 15.20
N ALA A 25 -3.94 -4.54 16.08
CA ALA A 25 -3.92 -5.99 15.86
C ALA A 25 -4.72 -6.41 14.62
N ILE A 26 -5.86 -5.77 14.37
CA ILE A 26 -6.67 -6.00 13.16
C ILE A 26 -5.86 -5.62 11.91
N PHE A 27 -5.20 -4.47 11.90
CA PHE A 27 -4.38 -4.05 10.75
C PHE A 27 -3.18 -4.97 10.52
N ARG A 28 -2.45 -5.36 11.57
CA ARG A 28 -1.33 -6.31 11.47
C ARG A 28 -1.79 -7.64 10.88
N ARG A 29 -2.85 -8.22 11.41
CA ARG A 29 -3.42 -9.49 10.92
C ARG A 29 -3.86 -9.40 9.46
N HIS A 30 -4.52 -8.30 9.08
CA HIS A 30 -4.97 -8.11 7.70
C HIS A 30 -3.80 -7.93 6.74
N PHE A 31 -2.77 -7.20 7.17
CA PHE A 31 -1.55 -7.02 6.40
C PHE A 31 -0.86 -8.38 6.23
N GLU A 32 -0.50 -9.07 7.31
CA GLU A 32 0.17 -10.37 7.30
C GLU A 32 -0.57 -11.42 6.45
N ALA A 33 -1.90 -11.43 6.43
CA ALA A 33 -2.68 -12.35 5.60
C ALA A 33 -2.52 -12.10 4.08
N GLN A 34 -2.15 -10.88 3.66
CA GLN A 34 -1.91 -10.53 2.26
C GLN A 34 -0.46 -10.75 1.82
N PHE A 35 0.48 -10.87 2.77
CA PHE A 35 1.88 -11.11 2.45
C PHE A 35 2.21 -12.59 2.56
N ALA A 36 2.90 -13.12 1.55
CA ALA A 36 3.51 -14.43 1.67
C ALA A 36 4.59 -14.38 2.76
N PRO A 37 4.69 -15.40 3.62
CA PRO A 37 5.78 -15.48 4.58
C PRO A 37 7.11 -15.41 3.84
N LEU A 38 8.03 -14.56 4.33
CA LEU A 38 9.37 -14.48 3.77
C LEU A 38 10.01 -15.87 3.81
N PRO A 39 10.72 -16.28 2.74
CA PRO A 39 11.39 -17.57 2.72
C PRO A 39 12.31 -17.65 3.93
N GLU A 40 12.16 -18.70 4.74
CA GLU A 40 12.98 -18.92 5.91
C GLU A 40 14.44 -19.07 5.48
N THR A 41 15.20 -17.98 5.55
CA THR A 41 16.66 -18.07 5.57
C THR A 41 16.98 -18.84 6.85
N LYS A 42 17.77 -19.90 6.71
CA LYS A 42 18.18 -20.75 7.84
C LYS A 42 18.80 -19.82 8.88
N LYS A 43 18.04 -19.48 9.92
CA LYS A 43 18.55 -18.79 11.10
C LYS A 43 19.64 -19.70 11.64
N SER A 44 20.90 -19.30 11.46
CA SER A 44 22.01 -19.93 12.16
C SER A 44 21.66 -19.89 13.64
N LYS A 45 21.51 -21.06 14.26
CA LYS A 45 21.24 -21.20 15.69
C LYS A 45 22.28 -20.39 16.46
N VAL A 46 21.89 -19.20 16.90
CA VAL A 46 22.54 -18.49 17.99
C VAL A 46 21.40 -18.06 18.91
N ALA A 47 21.64 -18.29 20.19
CA ALA A 47 20.67 -18.47 21.26
C ALA A 47 19.73 -17.27 21.48
N GLU A 48 18.57 -17.57 22.07
CA GLU A 48 17.86 -16.63 22.96
C GLU A 48 18.87 -16.00 23.94
N PRO A 49 18.81 -14.68 24.12
CA PRO A 49 18.42 -14.23 25.45
C PRO A 49 17.48 -13.00 25.43
N GLU A 50 16.97 -12.76 26.63
CA GLU A 50 16.14 -11.67 27.11
C GLU A 50 16.47 -10.28 26.56
N ALA A 51 15.48 -9.39 26.73
CA ALA A 51 15.49 -8.00 26.34
C ALA A 51 16.80 -7.24 26.66
N GLU A 52 17.10 -6.28 25.77
CA GLU A 52 18.01 -5.14 25.93
C GLU A 52 19.52 -5.42 25.95
N GLU A 53 20.13 -5.40 24.76
CA GLU A 53 21.34 -4.60 24.54
C GLU A 53 21.39 -4.24 23.05
N ILE A 54 21.05 -2.98 22.74
CA ILE A 54 21.34 -2.36 21.45
C ILE A 54 22.87 -2.33 21.36
N LYS A 55 23.47 -3.34 20.75
CA LYS A 55 24.82 -3.22 20.22
C LYS A 55 24.71 -2.27 19.05
N GLU A 56 25.28 -1.09 19.26
CA GLU A 56 25.76 -0.18 18.22
C GLU A 56 26.73 -0.95 17.31
N ASP A 57 26.20 -1.80 16.43
CA ASP A 57 26.88 -2.07 15.17
C ASP A 57 26.52 -0.90 14.26
N ASP A 58 27.47 0.03 14.26
CA ASP A 58 27.75 1.05 13.25
C ASP A 58 27.90 0.41 11.86
N ALA A 59 26.83 -0.23 11.39
CA ALA A 59 26.61 -0.45 9.98
C ALA A 59 25.83 0.78 9.52
N GLU A 60 26.59 1.80 9.15
CA GLU A 60 26.19 2.85 8.22
C GLU A 60 25.52 2.18 7.00
N VAL A 61 24.22 1.90 7.11
CA VAL A 61 23.31 1.80 5.96
C VAL A 61 22.69 3.19 5.78
N ASP A 62 23.55 4.20 5.87
CA ASP A 62 23.33 5.47 5.22
C ASP A 62 23.71 5.28 3.76
N SER A 63 22.97 5.88 2.84
CA SER A 63 23.18 5.78 1.38
C SER A 63 22.57 4.56 0.68
N ASP A 64 21.32 4.72 0.28
CA ASP A 64 20.91 4.34 -1.09
C ASP A 64 19.70 5.15 -1.59
N TRP A 65 19.19 6.09 -0.79
CA TRP A 65 18.43 7.22 -1.29
C TRP A 65 19.23 8.49 -1.07
N ASP A 66 20.03 8.88 -2.09
CA ASP A 66 20.84 10.11 -2.12
C ASP A 66 19.99 11.38 -2.33
N GLY A 67 18.85 11.45 -1.64
CA GLY A 67 17.86 12.51 -1.82
C GLY A 67 17.48 12.73 -3.27
N VAL A 68 16.85 13.87 -3.55
CA VAL A 68 16.80 14.42 -4.90
C VAL A 68 18.05 15.27 -5.01
N SER A 69 19.03 14.90 -5.83
CA SER A 69 20.22 15.72 -6.09
C SER A 69 19.78 17.15 -6.42
N GLU A 70 20.50 18.16 -5.92
CA GLU A 70 20.08 19.58 -6.04
C GLU A 70 19.83 20.00 -7.51
N ASP A 71 20.54 19.38 -8.47
CA ASP A 71 20.33 19.53 -9.93
C ASP A 71 18.96 19.04 -10.44
N GLU A 72 18.25 18.21 -9.67
CA GLU A 72 16.92 17.70 -9.97
C GLU A 72 15.81 18.48 -9.25
N ALA A 73 16.14 19.26 -8.21
CA ALA A 73 15.21 20.17 -7.55
C ALA A 73 14.79 21.35 -8.45
N GLU A 74 15.62 21.72 -9.42
CA GLU A 74 15.33 22.78 -10.40
C GLU A 74 14.52 22.29 -11.61
N LYS A 75 14.35 20.97 -11.78
CA LYS A 75 13.57 20.42 -12.90
C LYS A 75 12.07 20.63 -12.63
N PRO A 76 11.29 21.09 -13.62
CA PRO A 76 9.85 21.19 -13.47
C PRO A 76 9.27 19.78 -13.23
N ILE A 77 8.43 19.66 -12.21
CA ILE A 77 7.72 18.42 -11.88
C ILE A 77 6.72 18.12 -13.00
N GLU A 78 6.86 16.96 -13.65
CA GLU A 78 5.89 16.46 -14.63
C GLU A 78 4.70 15.86 -13.88
N VAL A 79 3.56 16.55 -13.91
CA VAL A 79 2.30 16.09 -13.32
C VAL A 79 1.46 15.46 -14.43
N VAL A 80 1.19 14.15 -14.33
CA VAL A 80 0.29 13.44 -15.25
C VAL A 80 -1.10 13.32 -14.62
N ASP A 81 -2.05 14.13 -15.11
CA ASP A 81 -3.44 14.06 -14.70
C ASP A 81 -4.14 12.85 -15.32
N HIS A 82 -4.75 12.01 -14.47
CA HIS A 82 -5.54 10.85 -14.88
C HIS A 82 -7.05 11.07 -14.70
N THR A 83 -7.47 12.31 -14.53
CA THR A 83 -8.88 12.68 -14.27
C THR A 83 -9.73 12.72 -15.54
N ASP A 84 -9.13 12.47 -16.71
CA ASP A 84 -9.84 12.42 -17.97
C ASP A 84 -10.94 11.36 -17.93
N SER A 85 -12.18 11.83 -18.04
CA SER A 85 -13.39 10.99 -18.14
C SER A 85 -13.45 10.12 -19.40
N LYS A 86 -12.43 10.18 -20.28
CA LYS A 86 -12.32 9.28 -21.41
C LYS A 86 -11.76 7.94 -20.91
N PRO A 87 -12.53 6.85 -21.01
CA PRO A 87 -11.96 5.54 -20.71
C PRO A 87 -10.80 5.30 -21.67
N HIS A 88 -9.61 5.03 -21.13
CA HIS A 88 -8.53 4.46 -21.91
C HIS A 88 -9.07 3.18 -22.56
N ASP A 89 -9.08 3.10 -23.89
CA ASP A 89 -9.41 1.86 -24.60
C ASP A 89 -8.15 0.99 -24.64
N PRO A 90 -8.06 -0.09 -23.82
CA PRO A 90 -6.86 -0.93 -23.79
C PRO A 90 -6.70 -1.74 -25.08
N THR A 91 -7.71 -1.77 -25.95
CA THR A 91 -7.73 -2.57 -27.18
C THR A 91 -7.36 -1.78 -28.43
N ALA A 92 -7.26 -0.45 -28.34
CA ALA A 92 -7.01 0.45 -29.47
C ALA A 92 -5.67 0.16 -30.21
N GLY A 93 -4.70 -0.47 -29.57
CA GLY A 93 -3.43 -0.89 -30.17
C GLY A 93 -3.33 -2.37 -30.55
N MET A 94 -4.35 -3.18 -30.25
CA MET A 94 -4.28 -4.63 -30.46
C MET A 94 -4.60 -5.02 -31.90
N THR A 95 -3.79 -5.90 -32.48
CA THR A 95 -4.13 -6.52 -33.77
C THR A 95 -5.35 -7.43 -33.61
N LYS A 96 -6.11 -7.63 -34.69
CA LYS A 96 -7.32 -8.47 -34.69
C LYS A 96 -7.07 -9.90 -34.19
N ARG A 97 -5.85 -10.43 -34.39
CA ARG A 97 -5.43 -11.73 -33.87
C ARG A 97 -5.23 -11.69 -32.35
N GLN A 98 -4.62 -10.64 -31.83
CA GLN A 98 -4.41 -10.45 -30.38
C GLN A 98 -5.75 -10.24 -29.66
N LEU A 99 -6.66 -9.45 -30.23
CA LEU A 99 -7.98 -9.20 -29.65
C LEU A 99 -8.80 -10.49 -29.54
N LYS A 100 -8.76 -11.35 -30.57
CA LYS A 100 -9.40 -12.67 -30.55
C LYS A 100 -8.73 -13.70 -29.63
N ALA A 101 -7.45 -13.52 -29.29
CA ALA A 101 -6.80 -14.39 -28.31
C ALA A 101 -7.16 -14.01 -26.87
N PHE A 102 -7.57 -12.76 -26.66
CA PHE A 102 -7.86 -12.20 -25.34
C PHE A 102 -9.36 -12.26 -24.97
N MET A 103 -10.26 -12.22 -25.98
CA MET A 103 -11.72 -12.42 -25.85
C MET A 103 -12.13 -13.82 -26.24
#